data_AF-A0AAV5YRP2-F1
#
_entry.id   AF-A0AAV5YRP2-F1
#
_cell.length_a   1.000
_cell.length_b   1.000
_cell.length_c   1.000
_cell.angle_alpha   90.00
_cell.angle_beta   90.00
_cell.angle_gamma   90.00
#
_symmetry.space_group_name_H-M   'P 1'
#
loop_
_entity.id
_entity.type
_entity.pdbx_description
1 polymer ?
#
loop_
_entity_poly.entity_id
_entity_poly.type
_entity_poly.pdbx_seq_one_letter_code
_entity_poly.pdbx_strand_id
1 'polypeptide(L)'
;MTTLLMPAPEPAPRSSAPRMPKGLSDSAALPTAPARALPGFHGAVSEFKRHLLEATLTQSGGNRTRAARALGLQRTYLLRLIREFEIRVPPAAMAPRRGEASARPAQTR
;
A
#
# COMPACT_ATOMS: atom_id res chain seq x y z
N MET A 1 73.88 11.30 21.83
CA MET A 1 72.87 10.69 22.72
C MET A 1 71.60 10.56 21.91
N THR A 2 71.47 9.45 21.20
CA THR A 2 70.66 8.27 21.57
C THR A 2 69.27 8.38 20.96
N THR A 3 69.13 7.74 19.80
CA THR A 3 67.86 7.37 19.17
C THR A 3 67.03 6.58 20.18
N LEU A 4 65.92 7.15 20.63
CA LEU A 4 64.97 6.45 21.50
C LEU A 4 64.12 5.50 20.64
N LEU A 5 64.59 4.26 20.52
CA LEU A 5 63.87 3.12 19.96
C LEU A 5 62.67 2.79 20.87
N MET A 6 61.45 2.97 20.35
CA MET A 6 60.23 2.48 20.99
C MET A 6 60.10 0.96 20.79
N PRO A 7 59.99 0.15 21.85
CA PRO A 7 59.63 -1.27 21.72
C PRO A 7 58.14 -1.44 21.44
N ALA A 8 57.81 -2.40 20.58
CA ALA A 8 56.46 -2.79 20.19
C ALA A 8 55.61 -3.22 21.42
N PRO A 9 54.28 -2.99 21.41
CA PRO A 9 53.43 -3.51 22.46
C PRO A 9 53.31 -5.04 22.34
N GLU A 10 53.68 -5.73 23.41
CA GLU A 10 53.51 -7.17 23.59
C GLU A 10 52.02 -7.57 23.49
N PRO A 11 51.65 -8.63 22.75
CA PRO A 11 50.27 -9.11 22.69
C PRO A 11 49.93 -9.87 23.97
N ALA A 12 49.11 -9.28 24.85
CA ALA A 12 48.60 -9.96 26.03
C ALA A 12 47.82 -11.23 25.64
N PRO A 13 48.25 -12.43 26.07
CA PRO A 13 47.40 -13.61 26.01
C PRO A 13 46.73 -13.78 27.36
N ARG A 14 45.39 -13.84 27.37
CA ARG A 14 44.59 -14.82 28.15
C ARG A 14 43.12 -14.50 28.02
N SER A 15 42.50 -15.25 27.12
CA SER A 15 41.08 -15.59 27.14
C SER A 15 40.63 -15.86 28.59
N SER A 16 39.82 -14.96 29.13
CA SER A 16 38.99 -15.23 30.30
C SER A 16 37.56 -15.08 29.85
N ALA A 17 37.03 -16.15 29.27
CA ALA A 17 35.61 -16.23 28.95
C ALA A 17 34.80 -16.25 30.26
N PRO A 18 33.85 -15.32 30.48
CA PRO A 18 32.89 -15.49 31.54
C PRO A 18 31.95 -16.64 31.16
N ARG A 19 32.00 -17.71 31.97
CA ARG A 19 31.07 -18.84 31.91
C ARG A 19 29.67 -18.33 32.26
N MET A 20 28.84 -18.12 31.25
CA MET A 20 27.44 -17.71 31.44
C MET A 20 26.59 -18.91 31.90
N PRO A 21 25.68 -18.72 32.87
CA PRO A 21 24.75 -19.77 33.27
C PRO A 21 23.72 -20.01 32.16
N LYS A 22 23.58 -21.27 31.75
CA LYS A 22 22.51 -21.71 30.85
C LYS A 22 21.26 -21.91 31.71
N GLY A 23 20.43 -20.87 31.82
CA GLY A 23 19.22 -20.91 32.61
C GLY A 23 18.14 -20.03 31.99
N LEU A 24 17.09 -20.69 31.51
CA LEU A 24 15.72 -20.18 31.36
C LEU A 24 15.56 -18.98 30.42
N SER A 25 15.43 -19.28 29.13
CA SER A 25 14.61 -18.48 28.23
C SER A 25 13.39 -19.30 27.80
N ASP A 26 12.58 -19.66 28.79
CA ASP A 26 11.14 -19.86 28.59
C ASP A 26 10.49 -18.46 28.68
N SER A 27 10.78 -17.62 27.69
CA SER A 27 10.22 -16.27 27.63
C SER A 27 9.29 -16.20 26.44
N ALA A 28 8.05 -16.61 26.71
CA ALA A 28 6.83 -16.14 26.09
C ALA A 28 6.95 -15.83 24.59
N ALA A 29 6.53 -16.80 23.78
CA ALA A 29 6.12 -16.55 22.42
C ALA A 29 5.00 -15.49 22.43
N LEU A 30 5.39 -14.22 22.33
CA LEU A 30 4.52 -13.16 21.86
C LEU A 30 3.99 -13.64 20.50
N PRO A 31 2.69 -13.48 20.20
CA PRO A 31 2.21 -13.73 18.86
C PRO A 31 2.99 -12.80 17.93
N THR A 32 3.92 -13.38 17.16
CA THR A 32 4.60 -12.72 16.05
C THR A 32 3.53 -12.50 14.99
N ALA A 33 2.69 -11.50 15.21
CA ALA A 33 1.91 -10.92 14.13
C ALA A 33 2.95 -10.52 13.09
N PRO A 34 2.87 -11.03 11.85
CA PRO A 34 3.87 -10.72 10.85
C PRO A 34 3.96 -9.20 10.77
N ALA A 35 5.13 -8.65 11.08
CA ALA A 35 5.39 -7.24 10.91
C ALA A 35 4.97 -6.92 9.47
N ARG A 36 3.87 -6.17 9.30
CA ARG A 36 3.39 -5.77 7.98
C ARG A 36 4.52 -5.01 7.34
N ALA A 37 5.29 -5.70 6.49
CA ALA A 37 6.39 -5.09 5.79
C ALA A 37 5.82 -3.89 5.04
N LEU A 38 6.35 -2.71 5.34
CA LEU A 38 5.89 -1.50 4.68
C LEU A 38 6.11 -1.68 3.18
N PRO A 39 5.09 -1.39 2.35
CA PRO A 39 5.26 -1.49 0.92
C PRO A 39 6.42 -0.59 0.52
N GLY A 40 7.36 -1.14 -0.25
CA GLY A 40 8.43 -0.34 -0.85
C GLY A 40 7.84 0.79 -1.72
N PHE A 41 8.68 1.70 -2.18
CA PHE A 41 8.26 2.88 -2.95
C PHE A 41 7.20 2.59 -4.02
N HIS A 42 7.41 1.57 -4.86
CA HIS A 42 6.45 1.20 -5.91
C HIS A 42 5.09 0.75 -5.36
N GLY A 43 5.07 0.05 -4.22
CA GLY A 43 3.82 -0.34 -3.56
C GLY A 43 3.09 0.87 -2.99
N ALA A 44 3.81 1.77 -2.32
CA ALA A 44 3.23 3.01 -1.80
C ALA A 44 2.65 3.91 -2.92
N VAL A 45 3.35 4.02 -4.05
CA VAL A 45 2.86 4.75 -5.23
C VAL A 45 1.63 4.09 -5.84
N SER A 46 1.60 2.75 -5.94
CA SER A 46 0.45 2.01 -6.44
C SER A 46 -0.78 2.17 -5.54
N GLU A 47 -0.61 2.10 -4.23
CA GLU A 47 -1.67 2.36 -3.24
C GLU A 47 -2.21 3.79 -3.35
N PHE A 48 -1.32 4.79 -3.46
CA PHE A 48 -1.72 6.18 -3.66
C PHE A 48 -2.55 6.35 -4.94
N LYS A 49 -2.10 5.77 -6.06
CA LYS A 49 -2.84 5.81 -7.33
C LYS A 49 -4.22 5.16 -7.19
N ARG A 50 -4.30 4.01 -6.52
CA ARG A 50 -5.56 3.30 -6.28
C ARG A 50 -6.55 4.18 -5.51
N HIS A 51 -6.12 4.73 -4.37
CA HIS A 51 -6.96 5.61 -3.56
C HIS A 51 -7.39 6.88 -4.30
N LEU A 52 -6.48 7.51 -5.06
CA LEU A 52 -6.82 8.71 -5.85
C LEU A 52 -7.93 8.41 -6.88
N LEU A 53 -7.81 7.28 -7.57
CA LEU A 53 -8.79 6.84 -8.56
C LEU A 53 -10.14 6.51 -7.91
N GLU A 54 -10.13 5.78 -6.78
CA GLU A 54 -11.33 5.44 -6.00
C GLU A 54 -12.06 6.68 -5.48
N ALA A 55 -11.35 7.61 -4.85
CA ALA A 55 -11.92 8.85 -4.34
C ALA A 55 -12.56 9.66 -5.46
N THR A 56 -11.89 9.77 -6.61
CA THR A 56 -12.40 10.56 -7.73
C THR A 56 -13.62 9.92 -8.40
N LEU A 57 -13.64 8.59 -8.50
CA LEU A 57 -14.80 7.85 -8.99
C LEU A 57 -15.99 7.99 -8.03
N THR A 58 -15.75 7.94 -6.73
CA THR A 58 -16.78 8.11 -5.69
C THR A 58 -17.35 9.53 -5.73
N GLN A 59 -16.49 10.56 -5.78
CA GLN A 59 -16.92 11.96 -5.89
C GLN A 59 -17.62 12.27 -7.22
N SER A 60 -17.38 11.46 -8.25
CA SER A 60 -18.08 11.54 -9.53
C SER A 60 -19.36 10.70 -9.61
N GLY A 61 -19.78 10.04 -8.52
CA GLY A 61 -20.95 9.17 -8.50
C GLY A 61 -20.84 7.96 -9.43
N GLY A 62 -19.61 7.47 -9.66
CA GLY A 62 -19.33 6.39 -10.62
C GLY A 62 -19.34 6.83 -12.09
N ASN A 63 -19.56 8.12 -12.39
CA ASN A 63 -19.48 8.61 -13.77
C ASN A 63 -18.01 8.69 -14.24
N ARG A 64 -17.59 7.65 -14.97
CA ARG A 64 -16.22 7.50 -15.48
C ARG A 64 -15.76 8.65 -16.39
N THR A 65 -16.67 9.23 -17.18
CA THR A 65 -16.32 10.38 -18.05
C THR A 65 -16.06 11.63 -17.23
N ARG A 66 -16.86 11.86 -16.19
CA ARG A 66 -16.67 12.99 -15.25
C ARG A 66 -15.39 12.81 -14.43
N ALA A 67 -15.14 11.60 -13.93
CA ALA A 67 -13.93 11.28 -13.19
C ALA A 67 -12.66 11.48 -14.04
N ALA A 68 -12.67 11.03 -15.30
CA ALA A 68 -11.54 11.23 -16.21
C ALA A 68 -11.24 12.71 -16.45
N ARG A 69 -12.28 13.52 -16.66
CA ARG A 69 -12.15 14.98 -16.81
C ARG A 69 -11.60 15.65 -15.54
N ALA A 70 -12.05 15.23 -14.36
CA ALA A 70 -11.56 15.76 -13.08
C ALA A 70 -10.07 15.44 -12.86
N LEU A 71 -9.59 14.28 -13.32
CA LEU A 71 -8.18 13.91 -13.27
C LEU A 71 -7.34 14.48 -14.43
N GLY A 72 -7.95 15.17 -15.39
CA GLY A 72 -7.26 15.62 -16.61
C GLY A 72 -6.80 14.48 -17.52
N LEU A 73 -7.43 13.30 -17.41
CA LEU A 73 -7.07 12.10 -18.16
C LEU A 73 -8.06 11.83 -19.29
N GLN A 74 -7.58 11.15 -20.33
CA GLN A 74 -8.47 10.56 -21.32
C GLN A 74 -9.26 9.40 -20.69
N ARG A 75 -10.55 9.29 -21.02
CA ARG A 75 -11.44 8.22 -20.49
C ARG A 75 -10.88 6.81 -20.75
N THR A 76 -10.29 6.57 -21.91
CA THR A 76 -9.67 5.29 -22.27
C THR A 76 -8.51 4.94 -21.34
N TYR A 77 -7.70 5.93 -20.99
CA TYR A 77 -6.59 5.77 -20.06
C TYR A 77 -7.10 5.49 -18.63
N LEU A 78 -8.12 6.22 -18.17
CA LEU A 78 -8.76 5.91 -16.87
C LEU A 78 -9.25 4.46 -16.80
N LEU A 79 -9.91 3.96 -17.86
CA LEU A 79 -10.38 2.58 -17.91
C LEU A 79 -9.23 1.56 -17.88
N ARG A 80 -8.09 1.90 -18.48
CA ARG A 80 -6.87 1.08 -18.38
C ARG A 80 -6.37 1.03 -16.94
N LEU A 81 -6.26 2.18 -16.28
CA LEU A 81 -5.82 2.26 -14.88
C LEU A 81 -6.73 1.50 -13.91
N ILE A 82 -8.05 1.58 -14.11
CA ILE A 82 -9.01 0.82 -13.28
C ILE A 82 -8.78 -0.69 -13.37
N ARG A 83 -8.46 -1.20 -14.56
CA ARG A 83 -8.13 -2.63 -14.74
C ARG A 83 -6.76 -2.97 -14.17
N GLU A 84 -5.78 -2.09 -14.36
CA GLU A 84 -4.40 -2.30 -13.92
C GLU A 84 -4.25 -2.30 -12.39
N PHE A 85 -5.02 -1.47 -11.69
CA PHE A 85 -5.01 -1.39 -10.23
C PHE A 85 -6.19 -2.13 -9.55
N GLU A 86 -6.95 -2.93 -10.32
CA GLU A 86 -8.11 -3.70 -9.85
C GLU A 86 -9.09 -2.91 -8.95
N ILE A 87 -9.35 -1.66 -9.33
CA ILE A 87 -10.15 -0.74 -8.51
C ILE A 87 -11.62 -1.17 -8.50
N ARG A 88 -12.16 -1.39 -7.30
CA ARG A 88 -13.59 -1.62 -7.10
C ARG A 88 -14.33 -0.29 -7.25
N VAL A 89 -14.82 -0.02 -8.45
CA VAL A 89 -15.73 1.09 -8.69
C VAL A 89 -17.05 0.78 -7.97
N PRO A 90 -17.49 1.58 -6.98
CA PRO A 90 -18.83 1.41 -6.42
C PRO A 90 -19.83 1.43 -7.58
N PRO A 91 -20.76 0.46 -7.67
CA PRO A 91 -21.76 0.47 -8.73
C PRO A 91 -22.43 1.83 -8.68
N ALA A 92 -22.40 2.57 -9.80
CA ALA A 92 -22.99 3.90 -9.90
C ALA A 92 -24.40 3.81 -9.32
N ALA A 93 -24.58 4.34 -8.12
CA ALA A 93 -25.79 4.15 -7.36
C ALA A 93 -26.91 4.71 -8.23
N MET A 94 -27.70 3.80 -8.80
CA MET A 94 -28.98 4.10 -9.40
C MET A 94 -28.93 5.16 -10.52
N ALA A 95 -28.19 4.90 -11.60
CA ALA A 95 -28.57 5.54 -12.87
C ALA A 95 -29.92 4.93 -13.29
N PRO A 96 -31.04 5.69 -13.34
CA PRO A 96 -32.31 5.14 -13.76
C PRO A 96 -32.09 4.58 -15.16
N ARG A 97 -32.41 3.30 -15.34
CA ARG A 97 -32.28 2.65 -16.65
C ARG A 97 -33.13 3.48 -17.60
N ARG A 98 -32.46 4.16 -18.53
CA ARG A 98 -33.05 4.92 -19.63
C ARG A 98 -33.90 3.94 -20.45
N GLY A 99 -35.11 3.67 -20.00
CA GLY A 99 -35.96 2.57 -20.45
C GLY A 99 -37.22 2.40 -19.61
N GLU A 100 -37.20 2.68 -18.30
CA GLU A 100 -38.38 2.47 -17.45
C GLU A 100 -39.41 3.63 -17.49
N ALA A 101 -39.02 4.84 -17.91
CA ALA A 101 -39.93 5.98 -17.97
C ALA A 101 -40.84 6.02 -19.23
N SER A 102 -40.73 5.05 -20.14
CA SER A 102 -41.53 5.04 -21.38
C SER A 102 -42.79 4.16 -21.32
N ALA A 103 -43.05 3.46 -20.21
CA ALA A 103 -44.30 2.74 -20.00
C ALA A 103 -45.34 3.66 -19.34
N ARG A 104 -45.83 4.67 -20.08
CA ARG A 104 -47.09 5.34 -19.72
C ARG A 104 -48.24 4.42 -20.12
N PRO A 105 -49.20 4.11 -19.23
CA PRO A 105 -50.33 3.28 -19.60
C PRO A 105 -51.24 4.09 -20.52
N ALA A 106 -51.48 3.58 -21.72
CA ALA A 106 -52.59 4.03 -22.55
C ALA A 106 -53.89 3.52 -21.92
N GLN A 107 -54.38 4.22 -20.90
CA GLN A 107 -55.78 4.10 -20.47
C GLN A 107 -56.62 4.89 -21.47
N THR A 108 -56.99 4.22 -22.56
CA THR A 108 -58.05 4.67 -23.46
C THR A 108 -59.37 4.11 -22.93
N ARG A 109 -60.13 5.01 -22.31
CA ARG A 109 -61.57 5.26 -22.45
C ARG A 109 -62.54 4.08 -22.59
#